data_AF-A0A1V4ZF63-F1
#
_entry.id   AF-A0A1V4ZF63-F1
#
_cell.length_a   1.000
_cell.length_b   1.000
_cell.length_c   1.000
_cell.angle_alpha   90.00
_cell.angle_beta   90.00
_cell.angle_gamma   90.00
#
_symmetry.space_group_name_H-M   'P 1'
#
loop_
_entity.id
_entity.type
_entity.pdbx_description
1 polymer ?
#
loop_
_entity_poly.entity_id
_entity_poly.type
_entity_poly.pdbx_seq_one_letter_code
_entity_poly.pdbx_strand_id
1 'polypeptide(L)'
;MQELTLAYATIVSIIGCIAILIGAWMLFRAPPTAAVRCFMILMILFASSAFWSVAMAISKTEAEAVVMARMVTFSYTLMFGCFYEMAYYLLPEDVREPITWKRQVFRFEIVIMALLSGALVSSVRVVSTGYVVGTDLGTIIGISGSLILVVGTVQKLSFYTKVMRTFRRQALLISLGMLSPFIFGFTLYGIALCLGMSIPIPLSIGYLGTIVLLGYTVLRYHLVFISPVHEDRVCAPPGAHRLPEVQYGSGYLLESKSSESAYGIFLRELEKGCEGLIVTREHPEHVREKFRLAKTPIIWLTTHPGPGRIEPTNLSVLQHTISEFLRKGSRPVLLFEGLEYLMVNDKFDKVVQLCQMVRDEVMVQEGVLIIPVDAEAFTQREIALLERDLNVLSEQSVESCLEIEPAKGYTDRLPLGQVN
;
A
#
# COMPACT_ATOMS: atom_id res chain seq x y z
N MET A 1 -28.21 35.89 2.49
CA MET A 1 -27.35 35.39 3.59
C MET A 1 -27.74 33.96 3.96
N GLN A 2 -28.98 33.69 4.39
CA GLN A 2 -29.43 32.32 4.74
C GLN A 2 -29.25 31.26 3.64
N GLU A 3 -29.57 31.57 2.38
CA GLU A 3 -29.39 30.61 1.27
C GLU A 3 -27.91 30.26 1.04
N LEU A 4 -27.01 31.25 1.16
CA LEU A 4 -25.57 31.06 0.99
C LEU A 4 -24.96 30.25 2.14
N THR A 5 -25.38 30.51 3.38
CA THR A 5 -25.02 29.72 4.57
C THR A 5 -25.49 28.27 4.44
N LEU A 6 -26.71 28.05 3.95
CA LEU A 6 -27.25 26.71 3.75
C LEU A 6 -26.48 25.96 2.66
N ALA A 7 -26.20 26.60 1.52
CA ALA A 7 -25.39 26.01 0.45
C ALA A 7 -23.97 25.68 0.92
N TYR A 8 -23.36 26.54 1.72
CA TYR A 8 -22.07 26.27 2.34
C TYR A 8 -22.13 25.05 3.27
N ALA A 9 -23.13 25.02 4.17
CA ALA A 9 -23.31 23.93 5.11
C ALA A 9 -23.49 22.59 4.40
N THR A 10 -24.31 22.52 3.34
CA THR A 10 -24.53 21.30 2.57
C THR A 10 -23.25 20.82 1.88
N ILE A 11 -22.50 21.69 1.22
CA ILE A 11 -21.25 21.33 0.54
C ILE A 11 -20.23 20.77 1.55
N VAL A 12 -20.03 21.46 2.68
CA VAL A 12 -19.06 21.03 3.70
C VAL A 12 -19.48 19.72 4.37
N SER A 13 -20.77 19.55 4.65
CA SER A 13 -21.30 18.28 5.16
C SER A 13 -21.10 17.13 4.17
N ILE A 14 -21.32 17.36 2.86
CA ILE A 14 -21.06 16.35 1.82
C ILE A 14 -19.59 15.94 1.81
N ILE A 15 -18.65 16.90 1.89
CA ILE A 15 -17.21 16.61 1.95
C ILE A 15 -16.88 15.78 3.19
N GLY A 16 -17.43 16.13 4.35
CA GLY A 16 -17.26 15.36 5.59
C GLY A 16 -17.79 13.93 5.48
N CYS A 17 -18.97 13.74 4.89
CA CYS A 17 -19.54 12.42 4.63
C CYS A 17 -18.67 11.60 3.66
N ILE A 18 -18.16 12.21 2.59
CA ILE A 18 -17.24 11.56 1.64
C ILE A 18 -15.97 11.11 2.35
N ALA A 19 -15.40 11.93 3.25
CA ALA A 19 -14.23 11.55 4.03
C ALA A 19 -14.49 10.29 4.87
N ILE A 20 -15.63 10.24 5.58
CA ILE A 20 -16.02 9.06 6.37
C ILE A 20 -16.25 7.85 5.48
N LEU A 21 -16.95 8.00 4.36
CA LEU A 21 -17.24 6.90 3.44
C LEU A 21 -15.95 6.32 2.85
N ILE A 22 -15.00 7.15 2.45
CA ILE A 22 -13.69 6.70 1.95
C ILE A 22 -12.90 6.02 3.08
N GLY A 23 -12.90 6.59 4.29
CA GLY A 23 -12.25 6.00 5.45
C GLY A 23 -12.82 4.62 5.81
N ALA A 24 -14.15 4.48 5.82
CA ALA A 24 -14.85 3.24 6.11
C ALA A 24 -14.70 2.21 4.97
N TRP A 25 -14.82 2.63 3.72
CA TRP A 25 -14.58 1.76 2.56
C TRP A 25 -13.16 1.19 2.58
N MET A 26 -12.19 1.98 3.05
CA MET A 26 -10.81 1.54 3.16
C MET A 26 -10.56 0.51 4.27
N LEU A 27 -11.35 0.51 5.36
CA LEU A 27 -11.31 -0.55 6.38
C LEU A 27 -11.59 -1.94 5.81
N PHE A 28 -12.50 -2.01 4.83
CA PHE A 28 -12.90 -3.29 4.23
C PHE A 28 -11.93 -3.79 3.16
N ARG A 29 -11.13 -2.88 2.57
CA ARG A 29 -10.31 -3.20 1.39
C ARG A 29 -8.80 -3.20 1.67
N ALA A 30 -8.35 -2.52 2.71
CA ALA A 30 -6.93 -2.42 3.06
C ALA A 30 -6.61 -3.17 4.37
N PRO A 31 -5.41 -3.78 4.49
CA PRO A 31 -5.01 -4.49 5.71
C PRO A 31 -4.77 -3.49 6.85
N PRO A 32 -4.93 -3.90 8.12
CA PRO A 32 -4.85 -3.01 9.28
C PRO A 32 -3.39 -2.60 9.63
N THR A 33 -2.73 -1.89 8.71
CA THR A 33 -1.38 -1.35 8.89
C THR A 33 -1.41 -0.03 9.67
N ALA A 34 -0.26 0.39 10.19
CA ALA A 34 -0.14 1.70 10.84
C ALA A 34 -0.51 2.86 9.91
N ALA A 35 -0.14 2.80 8.63
CA ALA A 35 -0.48 3.81 7.62
C ALA A 35 -2.00 3.91 7.40
N VAL A 36 -2.70 2.77 7.29
CA VAL A 36 -4.17 2.72 7.15
C VAL A 36 -4.85 3.28 8.40
N ARG A 37 -4.35 2.96 9.60
CA ARG A 37 -4.86 3.56 10.86
C ARG A 37 -4.68 5.07 10.90
N CYS A 38 -3.51 5.59 10.49
CA CYS A 38 -3.29 7.04 10.39
C CYS A 38 -4.22 7.69 9.36
N PHE A 39 -4.42 7.06 8.20
CA PHE A 39 -5.35 7.53 7.18
C PHE A 39 -6.80 7.59 7.70
N MET A 40 -7.24 6.58 8.45
CA MET A 40 -8.58 6.61 9.07
C MET A 40 -8.73 7.73 10.08
N ILE A 41 -7.76 7.88 10.99
CA ILE A 41 -7.76 8.98 11.96
C ILE A 41 -7.82 10.32 11.23
N LEU A 42 -7.06 10.44 10.14
CA LEU A 42 -7.09 11.63 9.29
C LEU A 42 -8.47 11.88 8.66
N MET A 43 -9.15 10.86 8.14
CA MET A 43 -10.52 10.99 7.61
C MET A 43 -11.54 11.40 8.70
N ILE A 44 -11.40 10.88 9.92
CA ILE A 44 -12.22 11.27 11.07
C ILE A 44 -11.96 12.74 11.44
N LEU A 45 -10.69 13.18 11.43
CA LEU A 45 -10.33 14.57 11.70
C LEU A 45 -10.86 15.52 10.61
N PHE A 46 -10.83 15.12 9.34
CA PHE A 46 -11.45 15.86 8.25
C PHE A 46 -12.95 16.03 8.46
N ALA A 47 -13.66 14.95 8.80
CA ALA A 47 -15.09 14.99 9.06
C ALA A 47 -15.44 15.82 10.31
N SER A 48 -14.64 15.71 11.37
CA SER A 48 -14.76 16.51 12.59
C SER A 48 -14.59 18.00 12.29
N SER A 49 -13.55 18.38 11.53
CA SER A 49 -13.31 19.76 11.11
C SER A 49 -14.47 20.30 10.26
N ALA A 50 -14.99 19.50 9.32
CA ALA A 50 -16.17 19.85 8.53
C ALA A 50 -17.40 20.11 9.41
N PHE A 51 -17.65 19.24 10.39
CA PHE A 51 -18.75 19.39 11.34
C PHE A 51 -18.65 20.69 12.16
N TRP A 52 -17.49 20.96 12.77
CA TRP A 52 -17.30 22.18 13.56
C TRP A 52 -17.41 23.45 12.71
N SER A 53 -16.98 23.39 11.45
CA SER A 53 -17.08 24.51 10.52
C SER A 53 -18.52 24.85 10.15
N VAL A 54 -19.36 23.82 9.94
CA VAL A 54 -20.80 24.03 9.74
C VAL A 54 -21.46 24.56 11.01
N ALA A 55 -21.14 23.99 12.18
CA ALA A 55 -21.66 24.44 13.47
C ALA A 55 -21.33 25.91 13.75
N MET A 56 -20.10 26.33 13.44
CA MET A 56 -19.68 27.73 13.51
C MET A 56 -20.51 28.62 12.57
N ALA A 57 -20.69 28.22 11.31
CA ALA A 57 -21.38 29.03 10.31
C ALA A 57 -22.86 29.28 10.65
N ILE A 58 -23.53 28.31 11.29
CA ILE A 58 -24.95 28.39 11.69
C ILE A 58 -25.17 28.90 13.13
N SER A 59 -24.10 29.20 13.87
CA SER A 59 -24.18 29.66 15.26
C SER A 59 -25.01 30.94 15.36
N LYS A 60 -25.80 31.06 16.45
CA LYS A 60 -26.71 32.21 16.64
C LYS A 60 -26.02 33.36 17.35
N THR A 61 -25.04 33.05 18.20
CA THR A 61 -24.29 34.04 18.96
C THR A 61 -22.81 33.99 18.60
N GLU A 62 -22.13 35.13 18.74
CA GLU A 62 -20.69 35.23 18.53
C GLU A 62 -19.91 34.35 19.53
N ALA A 63 -20.37 34.26 20.78
CA ALA A 63 -19.76 33.43 21.80
C ALA A 63 -19.79 31.93 21.43
N GLU A 64 -20.93 31.43 20.92
CA GLU A 64 -21.05 30.07 20.39
C GLU A 64 -20.10 29.85 19.21
N ALA A 65 -20.07 30.81 18.26
CA ALA A 65 -19.21 30.74 17.08
C ALA A 65 -17.72 30.69 17.46
N VAL A 66 -17.28 31.45 18.48
CA VAL A 66 -15.90 31.40 18.98
C VAL A 66 -15.57 30.01 19.53
N VAL A 67 -16.46 29.36 20.29
CA VAL A 67 -16.24 28.00 20.78
C VAL A 67 -16.07 27.02 19.61
N MET A 68 -16.91 27.13 18.57
CA MET A 68 -16.78 26.29 17.38
C MET A 68 -15.47 26.59 16.62
N ALA A 69 -15.07 27.86 16.52
CA ALA A 69 -13.81 28.27 15.90
C ALA A 69 -12.59 27.66 16.60
N ARG A 70 -12.61 27.54 17.94
CA ARG A 70 -11.56 26.83 18.71
C ARG A 70 -11.44 25.37 18.28
N MET A 71 -12.57 24.69 18.11
CA MET A 71 -12.61 23.28 17.67
C MET A 71 -12.16 23.10 16.22
N VAL A 72 -12.51 24.04 15.33
CA VAL A 72 -12.03 24.07 13.94
C VAL A 72 -10.51 24.20 13.90
N THR A 73 -9.93 25.18 14.59
CA THR A 73 -8.48 25.41 14.60
C THR A 73 -7.71 24.26 15.26
N PHE A 74 -8.23 23.69 16.35
CA PHE A 74 -7.68 22.50 16.99
C PHE A 74 -7.62 21.30 16.03
N SER A 75 -8.77 20.94 15.44
CA SER A 75 -8.87 19.78 14.54
C SER A 75 -8.02 19.95 13.29
N TYR A 76 -7.96 21.17 12.72
CA TYR A 76 -7.11 21.48 11.57
C TYR A 76 -5.62 21.35 11.88
N THR A 77 -5.17 21.87 13.03
CA THR A 77 -3.76 21.77 13.43
C THR A 77 -3.36 20.31 13.67
N LEU A 78 -4.22 19.53 14.33
CA LEU A 78 -3.99 18.11 14.60
C LEU A 78 -3.93 17.27 13.31
N MET A 79 -4.74 17.63 12.31
CA MET A 79 -4.76 16.98 11.00
C MET A 79 -3.39 17.00 10.32
N PHE A 80 -2.67 18.14 10.32
CA PHE A 80 -1.30 18.22 9.77
C PHE A 80 -0.29 17.42 10.57
N GLY A 81 -0.50 17.27 11.88
CA GLY A 81 0.25 16.33 12.69
C GLY A 81 0.06 14.87 12.25
N CYS A 82 -1.19 14.47 11.99
CA CYS A 82 -1.51 13.15 11.45
C CYS A 82 -0.93 12.93 10.06
N PHE A 83 -0.90 13.97 9.21
CA PHE A 83 -0.22 13.90 7.91
C PHE A 83 1.27 13.62 8.03
N TYR A 84 1.97 14.34 8.93
CA TYR A 84 3.39 14.12 9.19
C TYR A 84 3.66 12.67 9.64
N GLU A 85 2.83 12.16 10.56
CA GLU A 85 2.91 10.79 11.03
C GLU A 85 2.60 9.75 9.94
N MET A 86 1.58 9.99 9.13
CA MET A 86 1.24 9.13 8.00
C MET A 86 2.38 9.08 6.98
N ALA A 87 3.00 10.22 6.65
CA ALA A 87 4.14 10.29 5.74
C ALA A 87 5.34 9.47 6.25
N TYR A 88 5.53 9.38 7.57
CA TYR A 88 6.53 8.49 8.15
C TYR A 88 6.18 7.01 7.93
N TYR A 89 4.93 6.59 8.16
CA TYR A 89 4.55 5.18 8.01
C TYR A 89 4.47 4.73 6.54
N LEU A 90 4.40 5.69 5.63
CA LEU A 90 4.51 5.49 4.18
C LEU A 90 5.97 5.25 3.72
N LEU A 91 6.98 5.52 4.57
CA LEU A 91 8.38 5.22 4.25
C LEU A 91 8.67 3.71 4.33
N PRO A 92 9.58 3.20 3.47
CA PRO A 92 10.07 1.81 3.53
C PRO A 92 10.61 1.44 4.92
N GLU A 93 10.40 0.18 5.35
CA GLU A 93 10.73 -0.29 6.71
C GLU A 93 12.20 -0.17 7.06
N ASP A 94 13.06 -0.47 6.09
CA ASP A 94 14.52 -0.38 6.13
C ASP A 94 15.02 1.03 6.42
N VAL A 95 14.25 2.06 6.04
CA VAL A 95 14.64 3.48 6.19
C VAL A 95 13.97 4.15 7.38
N ARG A 96 12.94 3.53 7.96
CA ARG A 96 12.24 4.09 9.10
C ARG A 96 13.17 4.14 10.31
N GLU A 97 13.48 5.35 10.78
CA GLU A 97 14.16 5.53 12.06
C GLU A 97 13.42 4.78 13.17
N PRO A 98 14.10 4.02 14.04
CA PRO A 98 13.43 3.25 15.09
C PRO A 98 12.55 4.16 15.96
N ILE A 99 11.44 3.62 16.46
CA ILE A 99 10.51 4.38 17.32
C ILE A 99 11.22 4.69 18.64
N THR A 100 11.75 5.91 18.75
CA THR A 100 12.46 6.40 19.94
C THR A 100 11.54 7.22 20.85
N TRP A 101 11.95 7.39 22.11
CA TRP A 101 11.25 8.26 23.07
C TRP A 101 11.07 9.69 22.55
N LYS A 102 12.06 10.20 21.81
CA LYS A 102 12.04 11.53 21.16
C LYS A 102 10.83 11.71 20.25
N ARG A 103 10.38 10.64 19.58
CA ARG A 103 9.22 10.71 18.69
C ARG A 103 7.90 10.73 19.46
N GLN A 104 7.81 10.03 20.59
CA GLN A 104 6.63 10.15 21.45
C GLN A 104 6.50 11.58 21.99
N VAL A 105 7.62 12.20 22.39
CA VAL A 105 7.65 13.62 22.78
C VAL A 105 7.15 14.51 21.65
N PHE A 106 7.63 14.30 20.42
CA PHE A 106 7.17 15.07 19.26
C PHE A 106 5.65 14.95 19.01
N ARG A 107 5.07 13.76 19.23
CA ARG A 107 3.60 13.58 19.16
C ARG A 107 2.88 14.39 20.23
N PHE A 108 3.39 14.40 21.46
CA PHE A 108 2.84 15.23 22.53
C PHE A 108 2.95 16.72 22.21
N GLU A 109 4.07 17.18 21.63
CA GLU A 109 4.26 18.57 21.22
C GLU A 109 3.24 19.00 20.16
N ILE A 110 2.96 18.16 19.16
CA ILE A 110 1.92 18.43 18.16
C ILE A 110 0.54 18.59 18.82
N VAL A 111 0.19 17.71 19.75
CA VAL A 111 -1.11 17.78 20.44
C VAL A 111 -1.18 19.03 21.30
N ILE A 112 -0.11 19.38 22.02
CA ILE A 112 -0.02 20.62 22.80
C ILE A 112 -0.16 21.84 21.89
N MET A 113 0.52 21.86 20.74
CA MET A 113 0.42 22.94 19.77
C MET A 113 -1.01 23.09 19.23
N ALA A 114 -1.71 21.99 18.94
CA ALA A 114 -3.10 22.01 18.51
C ALA A 114 -4.04 22.53 19.61
N LEU A 115 -3.82 22.12 20.87
CA LEU A 115 -4.58 22.61 22.01
C LEU A 115 -4.36 24.11 22.23
N LEU A 116 -3.12 24.58 22.15
CA LEU A 116 -2.76 25.99 22.28
C LEU A 116 -3.33 26.83 21.14
N SER A 117 -3.20 26.38 19.88
CA SER A 117 -3.75 27.09 18.73
C SER A 117 -5.26 27.22 18.80
N GLY A 118 -5.96 26.16 19.22
CA GLY A 118 -7.39 26.17 19.46
C GLY A 118 -7.78 27.10 20.62
N ALA A 119 -7.18 26.95 21.79
CA ALA A 119 -7.57 27.69 23.00
C ALA A 119 -7.39 29.22 22.87
N LEU A 120 -6.39 29.65 22.11
CA LEU A 120 -6.05 31.07 21.89
C LEU A 120 -6.90 31.76 20.80
N VAL A 121 -7.90 31.08 20.22
CA VAL A 121 -8.88 31.73 19.34
C VAL A 121 -9.85 32.55 20.20
N SER A 122 -9.98 33.83 19.86
CA SER A 122 -10.73 34.83 20.64
C SER A 122 -11.79 35.57 19.84
N SER A 123 -11.73 35.56 18.51
CA SER A 123 -12.63 36.29 17.63
C SER A 123 -13.07 35.45 16.44
N VAL A 124 -14.21 35.84 15.89
CA VAL A 124 -14.75 35.33 14.64
C VAL A 124 -15.07 36.51 13.73
N ARG A 125 -15.02 36.30 12.42
CA ARG A 125 -15.42 37.31 11.43
C ARG A 125 -16.75 36.91 10.82
N VAL A 126 -17.61 37.90 10.60
CA VAL A 126 -18.89 37.70 9.92
C VAL A 126 -18.69 37.86 8.42
N VAL A 127 -19.14 36.87 7.66
CA VAL A 127 -19.03 36.79 6.21
C VAL A 127 -20.40 36.45 5.62
N SER A 128 -20.55 36.57 4.29
CA SER A 128 -21.77 36.29 3.53
C SER A 128 -22.40 34.91 3.79
N THR A 129 -21.62 33.92 4.22
CA THR A 129 -22.07 32.55 4.54
C THR A 129 -22.17 32.27 6.05
N GLY A 130 -21.99 33.26 6.93
CA GLY A 130 -22.03 33.08 8.39
C GLY A 130 -20.72 33.45 9.07
N TYR A 131 -20.42 32.81 10.20
CA TYR A 131 -19.17 33.05 10.95
C TYR A 131 -18.00 32.25 10.37
N VAL A 132 -16.83 32.89 10.32
CA VAL A 132 -15.54 32.26 10.01
C VAL A 132 -14.52 32.57 11.10
N VAL A 133 -13.49 31.74 11.19
CA VAL A 133 -12.41 31.92 12.16
C VAL A 133 -11.74 33.29 11.98
N GLY A 134 -11.54 34.01 13.10
CA GLY A 134 -10.85 35.29 13.14
C GLY A 134 -9.34 35.16 12.92
N THR A 135 -8.68 36.28 12.65
CA THR A 135 -7.22 36.37 12.52
C THR A 135 -6.58 36.71 13.87
N ASP A 136 -6.81 35.85 14.87
CA ASP A 136 -6.21 35.99 16.20
C ASP A 136 -4.86 35.27 16.29
N LEU A 137 -4.20 35.46 17.44
CA LEU A 137 -2.97 34.76 17.80
C LEU A 137 -3.10 33.23 17.67
N GLY A 138 -4.20 32.63 18.13
CA GLY A 138 -4.43 31.18 18.04
C GLY A 138 -4.45 30.68 16.60
N THR A 139 -5.15 31.39 15.71
CA THR A 139 -5.21 31.08 14.27
C THR A 139 -3.84 31.20 13.62
N ILE A 140 -3.07 32.25 13.96
CA ILE A 140 -1.71 32.46 13.44
C ILE A 140 -0.79 31.33 13.88
N ILE A 141 -0.83 30.92 15.15
CA ILE A 141 -0.07 29.78 15.67
C ILE A 141 -0.44 28.50 14.93
N GLY A 142 -1.75 28.22 14.76
CA GLY A 142 -2.24 27.02 14.08
C GLY A 142 -1.79 26.95 12.62
N ILE A 143 -1.92 28.04 11.86
CA ILE A 143 -1.50 28.11 10.46
C ILE A 143 0.02 27.97 10.35
N SER A 144 0.79 28.70 11.18
CA SER A 144 2.26 28.67 11.15
C SER A 144 2.79 27.30 11.54
N GLY A 145 2.24 26.68 12.59
CA GLY A 145 2.59 25.32 13.01
C GLY A 145 2.28 24.28 11.94
N SER A 146 1.11 24.39 11.29
CA SER A 146 0.74 23.52 10.17
C SER A 146 1.69 23.68 8.99
N LEU A 147 2.10 24.91 8.66
CA LEU A 147 3.07 25.18 7.59
C LEU A 147 4.45 24.58 7.91
N ILE A 148 4.92 24.70 9.16
CA ILE A 148 6.18 24.07 9.62
C ILE A 148 6.11 22.55 9.45
N LEU A 149 5.00 21.91 9.83
CA LEU A 149 4.80 20.47 9.66
C LEU A 149 4.80 20.06 8.17
N VAL A 150 4.16 20.84 7.30
CA VAL A 150 4.19 20.58 5.86
C VAL A 150 5.60 20.70 5.31
N VAL A 151 6.31 21.80 5.61
CA VAL A 151 7.70 22.01 5.17
C VAL A 151 8.61 20.88 5.67
N GLY A 152 8.51 20.51 6.95
CA GLY A 152 9.27 19.41 7.53
C GLY A 152 8.98 18.08 6.84
N THR A 153 7.72 17.80 6.53
CA THR A 153 7.33 16.58 5.79
C THR A 153 7.91 16.57 4.38
N VAL A 154 7.77 17.67 3.64
CA VAL A 154 8.28 17.80 2.26
C VAL A 154 9.81 17.71 2.23
N GLN A 155 10.51 18.35 3.17
CA GLN A 155 11.97 18.25 3.29
C GLN A 155 12.41 16.81 3.55
N LYS A 156 11.76 16.13 4.50
CA LYS A 156 12.05 14.73 4.83
C LYS A 156 11.80 13.80 3.64
N LEU A 157 10.63 13.93 3.00
CA LEU A 157 10.31 13.18 1.79
C LEU A 157 11.30 13.47 0.66
N SER A 158 11.64 14.74 0.41
CA SER A 158 12.62 15.17 -0.60
C SER A 158 14.00 14.52 -0.38
N PHE A 159 14.49 14.52 0.86
CA PHE A 159 15.73 13.83 1.22
C PHE A 159 15.68 12.35 0.84
N TYR A 160 14.60 11.64 1.18
CA TYR A 160 14.46 10.22 0.83
C TYR A 160 14.25 9.99 -0.66
N THR A 161 13.58 10.88 -1.40
CA THR A 161 13.47 10.74 -2.86
C THR A 161 14.79 10.91 -3.61
N LYS A 162 15.76 11.63 -3.02
CA LYS A 162 17.12 11.71 -3.58
C LYS A 162 17.88 10.38 -3.43
N VAL A 163 17.63 9.67 -2.34
CA VAL A 163 18.23 8.37 -2.06
C VAL A 163 17.51 7.25 -2.82
N MET A 164 16.18 7.29 -2.90
CA MET A 164 15.32 6.25 -3.48
C MET A 164 14.46 6.78 -4.62
N ARG A 165 14.90 6.60 -5.87
CA ARG A 165 14.18 7.08 -7.06
C ARG A 165 12.80 6.44 -7.25
N THR A 166 12.60 5.19 -6.84
CA THR A 166 11.32 4.48 -6.96
C THR A 166 10.21 5.12 -6.11
N PHE A 167 10.57 5.67 -4.95
CA PHE A 167 9.64 6.31 -4.01
C PHE A 167 9.21 7.73 -4.44
N ARG A 168 9.85 8.29 -5.48
CA ARG A 168 9.65 9.69 -5.89
C ARG A 168 8.21 10.03 -6.26
N ARG A 169 7.50 9.14 -6.97
CA ARG A 169 6.10 9.39 -7.36
C ARG A 169 5.15 9.37 -6.16
N GLN A 170 5.36 8.45 -5.23
CA GLN A 170 4.56 8.34 -4.00
C GLN A 170 4.78 9.54 -3.08
N ALA A 171 6.04 9.90 -2.82
CA ALA A 171 6.40 11.07 -2.03
C ALA A 171 5.85 12.38 -2.62
N LEU A 172 5.87 12.52 -3.95
CA LEU A 172 5.31 13.67 -4.64
C LEU A 172 3.80 13.77 -4.45
N LEU A 173 3.08 12.65 -4.54
CA LEU A 173 1.63 12.63 -4.32
C LEU A 173 1.29 13.00 -2.87
N ILE A 174 1.97 12.44 -1.87
CA ILE A 174 1.73 12.79 -0.45
C ILE A 174 1.98 14.29 -0.22
N SER A 175 3.10 14.80 -0.74
CA SER A 175 3.46 16.22 -0.64
C SER A 175 2.40 17.11 -1.30
N LEU A 176 1.94 16.72 -2.49
CA LEU A 176 0.90 17.44 -3.23
C LEU A 176 -0.44 17.43 -2.48
N GLY A 177 -0.81 16.30 -1.90
CA GLY A 177 -1.98 16.17 -1.03
C GLY A 177 -1.90 17.10 0.18
N MET A 178 -0.77 17.16 0.87
CA MET A 178 -0.57 18.03 2.04
C MET A 178 -0.55 19.53 1.69
N LEU A 179 -0.01 19.89 0.53
CA LEU A 179 0.03 21.28 0.07
C LEU A 179 -1.31 21.77 -0.50
N SER A 180 -2.16 20.85 -0.99
CA SER A 180 -3.43 21.18 -1.64
C SER A 180 -4.31 22.14 -0.82
N PRO A 181 -4.57 21.95 0.49
CA PRO A 181 -5.41 22.86 1.26
C PRO A 181 -4.84 24.29 1.32
N PHE A 182 -3.51 24.42 1.39
CA PHE A 182 -2.83 25.73 1.40
C PHE A 182 -2.88 26.41 0.04
N ILE A 183 -2.59 25.67 -1.05
CA ILE A 183 -2.63 26.21 -2.42
C ILE A 183 -4.03 26.74 -2.70
N PHE A 184 -5.05 25.90 -2.53
CA PHE A 184 -6.44 26.31 -2.77
C PHE A 184 -6.90 27.41 -1.82
N GLY A 185 -6.50 27.36 -0.54
CA GLY A 185 -6.84 28.39 0.44
C GLY A 185 -6.26 29.76 0.08
N PHE A 186 -4.98 29.81 -0.31
CA PHE A 186 -4.31 31.04 -0.71
C PHE A 186 -4.86 31.59 -2.04
N THR A 187 -5.10 30.72 -3.02
CA THR A 187 -5.72 31.12 -4.30
C THR A 187 -7.10 31.72 -4.10
N LEU A 188 -7.96 31.08 -3.30
CA LEU A 188 -9.29 31.61 -2.98
C LEU A 188 -9.22 32.94 -2.23
N TYR A 189 -8.30 33.07 -1.28
CA TYR A 189 -8.08 34.33 -0.56
C TYR A 189 -7.62 35.45 -1.50
N GLY A 190 -6.71 35.16 -2.44
CA GLY A 190 -6.26 36.14 -3.44
C GLY A 190 -7.39 36.59 -4.38
N ILE A 191 -8.21 35.66 -4.87
CA ILE A 191 -9.39 35.98 -5.68
C ILE A 191 -10.39 36.84 -4.90
N ALA A 192 -10.62 36.50 -3.62
CA ALA A 192 -11.49 37.27 -2.73
C ALA A 192 -11.02 38.72 -2.60
N LEU A 193 -9.70 38.92 -2.43
CA LEU A 193 -9.08 40.24 -2.36
C LEU A 193 -9.25 41.02 -3.68
N CYS A 194 -9.02 40.39 -4.83
CA CYS A 194 -9.12 41.03 -6.14
C CYS A 194 -10.56 41.43 -6.51
N LEU A 195 -11.54 40.62 -6.14
CA LEU A 195 -12.96 40.87 -6.46
C LEU A 195 -13.67 41.73 -5.40
N GLY A 196 -12.97 42.14 -4.33
CA GLY A 196 -13.59 42.85 -3.20
C GLY A 196 -14.67 42.03 -2.50
N MET A 197 -14.65 40.70 -2.66
CA MET A 197 -15.64 39.80 -2.11
C MET A 197 -15.17 39.24 -0.77
N SER A 198 -16.06 39.22 0.22
CA SER A 198 -15.86 38.41 1.44
C SER A 198 -16.23 36.95 1.11
N ILE A 199 -15.32 36.25 0.43
CA ILE A 199 -15.47 34.81 0.19
C ILE A 199 -15.15 34.11 1.51
N PRO A 200 -16.03 33.28 2.08
CA PRO A 200 -15.65 32.45 3.20
C PRO A 200 -14.46 31.60 2.78
N ILE A 201 -13.42 31.51 3.61
CA ILE A 201 -12.34 30.54 3.39
C ILE A 201 -13.02 29.18 3.57
N PRO A 202 -13.36 28.44 2.50
CA PRO A 202 -14.11 27.22 2.69
C PRO A 202 -13.16 26.21 3.35
N LEU A 203 -13.73 25.14 3.92
CA LEU A 203 -13.09 23.84 3.75
C LEU A 203 -12.93 23.66 2.23
N SER A 204 -11.77 24.05 1.73
CA SER A 204 -11.54 24.33 0.31
C SER A 204 -11.81 23.07 -0.51
N ILE A 205 -12.12 23.22 -1.79
CA ILE A 205 -12.05 22.12 -2.78
C ILE A 205 -10.70 21.38 -2.66
N GLY A 206 -9.65 22.07 -2.20
CA GLY A 206 -8.38 21.48 -1.84
C GLY A 206 -8.46 20.34 -0.82
N TYR A 207 -9.40 20.34 0.12
CA TYR A 207 -9.66 19.23 1.04
C TYR A 207 -10.16 17.99 0.31
N LEU A 208 -11.15 18.15 -0.57
CA LEU A 208 -11.64 17.05 -1.39
C LEU A 208 -10.54 16.51 -2.30
N GLY A 209 -9.76 17.41 -2.92
CA GLY A 209 -8.57 17.04 -3.68
C GLY A 209 -7.55 16.27 -2.82
N THR A 210 -7.37 16.67 -1.56
CA THR A 210 -6.48 16.00 -0.61
C THR A 210 -6.99 14.60 -0.26
N ILE A 211 -8.27 14.46 0.09
CA ILE A 211 -8.90 13.17 0.43
C ILE A 211 -8.80 12.20 -0.75
N VAL A 212 -9.13 12.66 -1.96
CA VAL A 212 -9.05 11.84 -3.18
C VAL A 212 -7.61 11.42 -3.47
N LEU A 213 -6.67 12.36 -3.40
CA LEU A 213 -5.27 12.10 -3.75
C LEU A 213 -4.57 11.22 -2.72
N LEU A 214 -4.89 11.38 -1.44
CA LEU A 214 -4.44 10.46 -0.39
C LEU A 214 -5.09 9.10 -0.49
N GLY A 215 -6.41 9.02 -0.67
CA GLY A 215 -7.12 7.76 -0.85
C GLY A 215 -6.55 6.98 -2.04
N TYR A 216 -6.33 7.67 -3.15
CA TYR A 216 -5.62 7.13 -4.31
C TYR A 216 -4.20 6.67 -3.97
N THR A 217 -3.44 7.46 -3.22
CA THR A 217 -2.07 7.11 -2.82
C THR A 217 -2.05 5.84 -1.98
N VAL A 218 -2.91 5.74 -0.97
CA VAL A 218 -2.93 4.54 -0.12
C VAL A 218 -3.41 3.33 -0.91
N LEU A 219 -4.43 3.46 -1.76
CA LEU A 219 -4.86 2.36 -2.63
C LEU A 219 -3.77 1.93 -3.60
N ARG A 220 -3.14 2.86 -4.32
CA ARG A 220 -2.18 2.51 -5.37
C ARG A 220 -0.86 1.97 -4.82
N TYR A 221 -0.42 2.45 -3.65
CA TYR A 221 0.93 2.16 -3.13
C TYR A 221 0.95 1.23 -1.90
N HIS A 222 -0.18 1.00 -1.21
CA HIS A 222 -0.29 -0.03 -0.17
C HIS A 222 -1.04 -1.29 -0.60
N LEU A 223 -1.36 -1.44 -1.89
CA LEU A 223 -1.67 -2.74 -2.46
C LEU A 223 -0.37 -3.46 -2.82
N VAL A 224 0.39 -3.91 -1.82
CA VAL A 224 1.03 -5.25 -1.96
C VAL A 224 -0.04 -6.26 -1.56
N PHE A 225 -1.15 -6.23 -2.31
CA PHE A 225 -2.23 -7.18 -2.20
C PHE A 225 -2.04 -8.08 -3.40
N ILE A 226 -1.43 -9.21 -3.15
CA ILE A 226 -1.47 -10.30 -4.09
C ILE A 226 -2.86 -10.88 -3.96
N SER A 227 -3.77 -10.40 -4.80
CA SER A 227 -5.06 -11.03 -4.93
C SER A 227 -4.83 -12.30 -5.75
N PRO A 228 -5.35 -13.45 -5.32
CA PRO A 228 -5.44 -14.61 -6.19
C PRO A 228 -6.20 -14.20 -7.45
N VAL A 229 -5.61 -14.49 -8.60
CA VAL A 229 -6.23 -14.20 -9.90
C VAL A 229 -6.13 -15.46 -10.73
N HIS A 230 -7.29 -15.90 -11.21
CA HIS A 230 -7.36 -16.93 -12.23
C HIS A 230 -6.86 -16.38 -13.57
N GLU A 231 -6.09 -17.19 -14.28
CA GLU A 231 -5.51 -16.81 -15.56
C GLU A 231 -6.37 -17.40 -16.69
N ASP A 232 -7.12 -16.54 -17.38
CA ASP A 232 -8.13 -16.98 -18.37
C ASP A 232 -7.51 -17.64 -19.63
N ARG A 233 -6.19 -17.47 -19.86
CA ARG A 233 -5.49 -17.92 -21.07
C ARG A 233 -4.04 -18.35 -20.77
N VAL A 234 -3.86 -19.42 -20.01
CA VAL A 234 -2.57 -20.15 -19.97
C VAL A 234 -2.64 -21.35 -20.90
N CYS A 235 -1.65 -21.50 -21.76
CA CYS A 235 -1.39 -22.77 -22.43
C CYS A 235 -0.19 -23.40 -21.73
N ALA A 236 -0.37 -24.57 -21.13
CA ALA A 236 0.77 -25.30 -20.60
C ALA A 236 1.75 -25.66 -21.73
N PRO A 237 3.05 -25.78 -21.44
CA PRO A 237 4.03 -26.14 -22.46
C PRO A 237 3.68 -27.48 -23.13
N PRO A 238 3.99 -27.66 -24.44
CA PRO A 238 3.84 -28.95 -25.12
C PRO A 238 4.55 -30.05 -24.32
N GLY A 239 3.85 -31.14 -23.99
CA GLY A 239 4.39 -32.20 -23.14
C GLY A 239 4.08 -32.07 -21.64
N ALA A 240 3.37 -31.03 -21.19
CA ALA A 240 3.02 -30.85 -19.77
C ALA A 240 2.24 -32.03 -19.15
N HIS A 241 1.48 -32.79 -19.96
CA HIS A 241 0.81 -34.02 -19.54
C HIS A 241 1.78 -35.11 -19.04
N ARG A 242 3.07 -35.04 -19.39
CA ARG A 242 4.09 -36.00 -18.96
C ARG A 242 4.78 -35.57 -17.66
N LEU A 243 4.67 -34.29 -17.26
CA LEU A 243 5.24 -33.83 -15.99
C LEU A 243 4.59 -34.59 -14.82
N PRO A 244 5.28 -34.79 -13.68
CA PRO A 244 4.73 -35.52 -12.54
C PRO A 244 3.42 -34.91 -12.05
N GLU A 245 2.40 -35.70 -11.77
CA GLU A 245 1.14 -35.17 -11.23
C GLU A 245 1.35 -34.71 -9.78
N VAL A 246 0.85 -33.51 -9.46
CA VAL A 246 0.91 -32.95 -8.10
C VAL A 246 -0.41 -33.18 -7.39
N GLN A 247 -0.32 -33.49 -6.10
CA GLN A 247 -1.45 -33.68 -5.20
C GLN A 247 -1.73 -32.37 -4.48
N TYR A 248 -3.01 -32.04 -4.35
CA TYR A 248 -3.45 -30.91 -3.55
C TYR A 248 -3.12 -31.11 -2.07
N GLY A 249 -2.83 -30.02 -1.38
CA GLY A 249 -2.36 -30.01 0.01
C GLY A 249 -0.94 -30.52 0.19
N SER A 250 -0.08 -30.47 -0.84
CA SER A 250 1.29 -30.98 -0.77
C SER A 250 2.33 -29.95 -1.20
N GLY A 251 3.52 -30.04 -0.59
CA GLY A 251 4.72 -29.29 -0.99
C GLY A 251 5.73 -30.19 -1.68
N TYR A 252 6.34 -29.68 -2.75
CA TYR A 252 7.28 -30.38 -3.60
C TYR A 252 8.62 -29.65 -3.65
N LEU A 253 9.70 -30.41 -3.42
CA LEU A 253 11.07 -29.96 -3.63
C LEU A 253 11.54 -30.54 -4.97
N LEU A 254 11.76 -29.67 -5.95
CA LEU A 254 12.27 -30.08 -7.25
C LEU A 254 13.78 -29.88 -7.28
N GLU A 255 14.53 -30.98 -7.24
CA GLU A 255 15.97 -30.96 -7.36
C GLU A 255 16.35 -30.83 -8.84
N SER A 256 16.71 -29.61 -9.24
CA SER A 256 17.06 -29.29 -10.63
C SER A 256 17.97 -28.06 -10.68
N LYS A 257 18.89 -28.05 -11.66
CA LYS A 257 19.73 -26.86 -11.91
C LYS A 257 18.95 -25.72 -12.58
N SER A 258 17.78 -26.00 -13.15
CA SER A 258 16.97 -25.05 -13.91
C SER A 258 15.53 -24.98 -13.40
N SER A 259 15.03 -23.77 -13.17
CA SER A 259 13.64 -23.57 -12.73
C SER A 259 12.60 -23.93 -13.81
N GLU A 260 12.99 -24.18 -15.07
CA GLU A 260 12.05 -24.36 -16.19
C GLU A 260 11.04 -25.49 -15.98
N SER A 261 11.50 -26.61 -15.43
CA SER A 261 10.65 -27.74 -15.07
C SER A 261 9.60 -27.37 -14.01
N ALA A 262 9.98 -26.58 -13.00
CA ALA A 262 9.06 -26.09 -11.98
C ALA A 262 8.02 -25.12 -12.55
N TYR A 263 8.43 -24.22 -13.44
CA TYR A 263 7.50 -23.36 -14.18
C TYR A 263 6.55 -24.18 -15.06
N GLY A 264 7.01 -25.27 -15.69
CA GLY A 264 6.16 -26.18 -16.45
C GLY A 264 5.05 -26.82 -15.61
N ILE A 265 5.40 -27.33 -14.41
CA ILE A 265 4.42 -27.88 -13.46
C ILE A 265 3.44 -26.79 -13.03
N PHE A 266 3.94 -25.60 -12.70
CA PHE A 266 3.14 -24.45 -12.29
C PHE A 266 2.13 -24.03 -13.36
N LEU A 267 2.57 -23.83 -14.62
CA LEU A 267 1.71 -23.42 -15.73
C LEU A 267 0.60 -24.42 -16.02
N ARG A 268 0.89 -25.72 -15.90
CA ARG A 268 -0.13 -26.77 -16.05
C ARG A 268 -1.21 -26.69 -14.97
N GLU A 269 -0.84 -26.36 -13.73
CA GLU A 269 -1.85 -26.19 -12.68
C GLU A 269 -2.70 -24.93 -12.91
N LEU A 270 -2.11 -23.84 -13.45
CA LEU A 270 -2.91 -22.67 -13.86
C LEU A 270 -3.91 -23.02 -14.96
N GLU A 271 -3.53 -23.83 -15.94
CA GLU A 271 -4.42 -24.32 -17.01
C GLU A 271 -5.62 -25.11 -16.44
N LYS A 272 -5.45 -25.79 -15.32
CA LYS A 272 -6.53 -26.54 -14.63
C LYS A 272 -7.52 -25.67 -13.85
N GLY A 273 -7.35 -24.35 -13.82
CA GLY A 273 -8.22 -23.48 -13.03
C GLY A 273 -7.59 -22.88 -11.78
N CYS A 274 -6.38 -23.29 -11.41
CA CYS A 274 -5.78 -22.88 -10.15
C CYS A 274 -5.34 -21.40 -10.17
N GLU A 275 -5.26 -20.79 -9.00
CA GLU A 275 -4.77 -19.43 -8.83
C GLU A 275 -3.28 -19.46 -8.45
N GLY A 276 -2.45 -18.74 -9.21
CA GLY A 276 -1.00 -18.83 -9.09
C GLY A 276 -0.35 -17.69 -8.32
N LEU A 277 0.75 -17.97 -7.63
CA LEU A 277 1.71 -16.97 -7.14
C LEU A 277 3.13 -17.45 -7.45
N ILE A 278 3.95 -16.54 -7.97
CA ILE A 278 5.38 -16.77 -8.18
C ILE A 278 6.17 -15.90 -7.20
N VAL A 279 7.09 -16.51 -6.45
CA VAL A 279 8.20 -15.82 -5.79
C VAL A 279 9.44 -16.11 -6.61
N THR A 280 10.20 -15.07 -6.99
CA THR A 280 11.39 -15.25 -7.85
C THR A 280 12.41 -14.14 -7.61
N ARG A 281 13.67 -14.43 -7.95
CA ARG A 281 14.74 -13.42 -8.09
C ARG A 281 14.73 -12.72 -9.45
N GLU A 282 14.09 -13.32 -10.46
CA GLU A 282 14.08 -12.79 -11.80
C GLU A 282 13.13 -11.59 -11.91
N HIS A 283 13.46 -10.63 -12.77
CA HIS A 283 12.61 -9.45 -12.97
C HIS A 283 11.22 -9.87 -13.48
N PRO A 284 10.11 -9.39 -12.88
CA PRO A 284 8.76 -9.83 -13.23
C PRO A 284 8.41 -9.68 -14.71
N GLU A 285 8.90 -8.64 -15.40
CA GLU A 285 8.64 -8.45 -16.83
C GLU A 285 9.27 -9.56 -17.68
N HIS A 286 10.49 -10.01 -17.35
CA HIS A 286 11.14 -11.12 -18.07
C HIS A 286 10.40 -12.43 -17.83
N VAL A 287 9.97 -12.71 -16.60
CA VAL A 287 9.18 -13.92 -16.28
C VAL A 287 7.85 -13.90 -17.03
N ARG A 288 7.18 -12.74 -17.11
CA ARG A 288 5.94 -12.58 -17.87
C ARG A 288 6.14 -12.81 -19.36
N GLU A 289 7.20 -12.26 -19.94
CA GLU A 289 7.50 -12.44 -21.36
C GLU A 289 7.88 -13.90 -21.67
N LYS A 290 8.74 -14.51 -20.85
CA LYS A 290 9.24 -15.88 -21.02
C LYS A 290 8.11 -16.91 -20.93
N PHE A 291 7.24 -16.78 -19.93
CA PHE A 291 6.17 -17.74 -19.65
C PHE A 291 4.77 -17.29 -20.07
N ARG A 292 4.66 -16.15 -20.76
CA ARG A 292 3.41 -15.55 -21.29
C ARG A 292 2.31 -15.37 -20.22
N LEU A 293 2.68 -14.92 -19.02
CA LEU A 293 1.77 -14.71 -17.89
C LEU A 293 1.16 -13.30 -17.93
N ALA A 294 -0.16 -13.18 -18.00
CA ALA A 294 -0.81 -11.86 -18.11
C ALA A 294 -1.18 -11.28 -16.74
N LYS A 295 -1.75 -12.07 -15.84
CA LYS A 295 -2.37 -11.63 -14.58
C LYS A 295 -1.74 -12.26 -13.35
N THR A 296 -1.06 -13.40 -13.46
CA THR A 296 -0.44 -14.08 -12.32
C THR A 296 0.41 -13.11 -11.49
N PRO A 297 0.18 -12.99 -10.18
CA PRO A 297 0.99 -12.17 -9.29
C PRO A 297 2.40 -12.74 -9.12
N ILE A 298 3.39 -11.83 -9.09
CA ILE A 298 4.81 -12.16 -8.98
C ILE A 298 5.41 -11.31 -7.85
N ILE A 299 5.99 -11.96 -6.84
CA ILE A 299 6.86 -11.35 -5.83
C ILE A 299 8.28 -11.39 -6.35
N TRP A 300 8.89 -10.21 -6.46
CA TRP A 300 10.29 -10.08 -6.82
C TRP A 300 11.16 -9.93 -5.57
N LEU A 301 12.02 -10.92 -5.32
CA LEU A 301 13.02 -10.86 -4.25
C LEU A 301 14.18 -9.95 -4.68
N THR A 302 14.23 -8.75 -4.11
CA THR A 302 15.24 -7.76 -4.47
C THR A 302 15.47 -6.76 -3.34
N THR A 303 16.70 -6.25 -3.24
CA THR A 303 17.05 -5.15 -2.33
C THR A 303 16.52 -3.80 -2.80
N HIS A 304 15.98 -3.71 -4.02
CA HIS A 304 15.40 -2.48 -4.53
C HIS A 304 13.94 -2.32 -4.11
N PRO A 305 13.58 -1.28 -3.34
CA PRO A 305 12.21 -1.08 -2.89
C PRO A 305 11.27 -0.79 -4.07
N GLY A 306 10.02 -1.25 -3.95
CA GLY A 306 8.97 -1.04 -4.94
C GLY A 306 7.75 -1.94 -4.75
N PRO A 307 6.65 -1.70 -5.50
CA PRO A 307 5.45 -2.53 -5.43
C PRO A 307 5.74 -3.94 -5.95
N GLY A 308 5.23 -4.97 -5.26
CA GLY A 308 5.48 -6.38 -5.60
C GLY A 308 6.92 -6.83 -5.38
N ARG A 309 7.72 -6.04 -4.64
CA ARG A 309 9.12 -6.35 -4.30
C ARG A 309 9.24 -6.61 -2.82
N ILE A 310 10.00 -7.61 -2.46
CA ILE A 310 10.28 -7.95 -1.06
C ILE A 310 11.78 -8.11 -0.90
N GLU A 311 12.33 -7.48 0.13
CA GLU A 311 13.74 -7.62 0.47
C GLU A 311 14.00 -9.03 1.03
N PRO A 312 15.07 -9.72 0.60
CA PRO A 312 15.37 -11.09 1.06
C PRO A 312 15.51 -11.25 2.58
N THR A 313 15.92 -10.18 3.26
CA THR A 313 16.09 -10.12 4.72
C THR A 313 14.77 -9.94 5.47
N ASN A 314 13.68 -9.59 4.76
CA ASN A 314 12.36 -9.38 5.36
C ASN A 314 11.46 -10.60 5.19
N LEU A 315 11.89 -11.72 5.79
CA LEU A 315 11.15 -12.99 5.76
C LEU A 315 9.74 -12.86 6.35
N SER A 316 9.52 -11.97 7.31
CA SER A 316 8.21 -11.76 7.94
C SER A 316 7.18 -11.18 6.96
N VAL A 317 7.56 -10.21 6.13
CA VAL A 317 6.67 -9.66 5.09
C VAL A 317 6.44 -10.69 3.99
N LEU A 318 7.46 -11.44 3.59
CA LEU A 318 7.33 -12.53 2.62
C LEU A 318 6.32 -13.59 3.10
N GLN A 319 6.50 -14.07 4.32
CA GLN A 319 5.62 -15.03 4.97
C GLN A 319 4.17 -14.53 4.99
N HIS A 320 3.95 -13.32 5.52
CA HIS A 320 2.61 -12.75 5.62
C HIS A 320 1.94 -12.63 4.25
N THR A 321 2.71 -12.19 3.24
CA THR A 321 2.19 -12.02 1.87
C THR A 321 1.81 -13.36 1.25
N ILE A 322 2.63 -14.40 1.42
CA ILE A 322 2.33 -15.75 0.94
C ILE A 322 1.11 -16.32 1.67
N SER A 323 1.05 -16.24 3.00
CA SER A 323 -0.08 -16.76 3.79
C SER A 323 -1.40 -16.07 3.41
N GLU A 324 -1.38 -14.75 3.19
CA GLU A 324 -2.57 -14.01 2.73
C GLU A 324 -3.04 -14.44 1.35
N PHE A 325 -2.12 -14.76 0.43
CA PHE A 325 -2.46 -15.32 -0.88
C PHE A 325 -3.10 -16.70 -0.75
N LEU A 326 -2.46 -17.61 0.00
CA LEU A 326 -2.94 -18.97 0.19
C LEU A 326 -4.35 -19.00 0.81
N ARG A 327 -4.61 -18.16 1.81
CA ARG A 327 -5.92 -18.10 2.51
C ARG A 327 -7.07 -17.57 1.66
N LYS A 328 -6.77 -16.73 0.68
CA LYS A 328 -7.80 -16.13 -0.19
C LYS A 328 -8.01 -16.95 -1.45
N GLY A 329 -7.02 -17.75 -1.84
CA GLY A 329 -7.01 -18.46 -3.10
C GLY A 329 -7.89 -19.69 -3.08
N SER A 330 -8.55 -19.98 -4.19
CA SER A 330 -9.22 -21.24 -4.46
C SER A 330 -8.25 -22.17 -5.19
N ARG A 331 -7.81 -23.26 -4.53
CA ARG A 331 -6.75 -24.16 -5.03
C ARG A 331 -5.47 -23.39 -5.38
N PRO A 332 -4.86 -22.70 -4.40
CA PRO A 332 -3.71 -21.84 -4.67
C PRO A 332 -2.47 -22.67 -5.02
N VAL A 333 -1.73 -22.23 -6.03
CA VAL A 333 -0.46 -22.84 -6.44
C VAL A 333 0.64 -21.80 -6.27
N LEU A 334 1.66 -22.15 -5.49
CA LEU A 334 2.81 -21.30 -5.20
C LEU A 334 4.07 -21.90 -5.82
N LEU A 335 4.67 -21.18 -6.75
CA LEU A 335 6.04 -21.43 -7.20
C LEU A 335 7.00 -20.53 -6.41
N PHE A 336 7.88 -21.15 -5.63
CA PHE A 336 8.85 -20.44 -4.81
C PHE A 336 10.26 -20.66 -5.35
N GLU A 337 10.63 -19.85 -6.33
CA GLU A 337 11.96 -19.76 -6.88
C GLU A 337 12.82 -18.74 -6.09
N GLY A 338 14.06 -19.11 -5.77
CA GLY A 338 15.00 -18.22 -5.07
C GLY A 338 15.15 -18.49 -3.57
N LEU A 339 14.87 -19.73 -3.15
CA LEU A 339 15.16 -20.17 -1.79
C LEU A 339 16.65 -19.98 -1.45
N GLU A 340 17.55 -20.27 -2.39
CA GLU A 340 19.00 -20.09 -2.24
C GLU A 340 19.37 -18.63 -1.98
N TYR A 341 18.61 -17.71 -2.57
CA TYR A 341 18.83 -16.29 -2.33
C TYR A 341 18.49 -15.89 -0.90
N LEU A 342 17.42 -16.44 -0.34
CA LEU A 342 17.06 -16.17 1.05
C LEU A 342 18.12 -16.73 2.00
N MET A 343 18.66 -17.92 1.71
CA MET A 343 19.74 -18.50 2.52
C MET A 343 21.04 -17.70 2.50
N VAL A 344 21.35 -17.05 1.38
CA VAL A 344 22.53 -16.17 1.30
C VAL A 344 22.36 -14.91 2.17
N ASN A 345 21.11 -14.44 2.35
CA ASN A 345 20.82 -13.18 3.05
C ASN A 345 20.34 -13.36 4.50
N ASP A 346 19.91 -14.56 4.89
CA ASP A 346 19.36 -14.87 6.20
C ASP A 346 19.83 -16.24 6.71
N LYS A 347 19.59 -16.53 7.99
CA LYS A 347 20.00 -17.82 8.58
C LYS A 347 19.15 -18.97 8.03
N PHE A 348 19.79 -20.07 7.66
CA PHE A 348 19.14 -21.29 7.16
C PHE A 348 17.94 -21.72 8.02
N ASP A 349 18.11 -21.74 9.35
CA ASP A 349 17.04 -22.14 10.29
C ASP A 349 15.75 -21.32 10.11
N LYS A 350 15.86 -20.02 9.83
CA LYS A 350 14.69 -19.16 9.59
C LYS A 350 14.04 -19.44 8.24
N VAL A 351 14.84 -19.74 7.23
CA VAL A 351 14.35 -20.06 5.88
C VAL A 351 13.60 -21.39 5.91
N VAL A 352 14.11 -22.39 6.62
CA VAL A 352 13.38 -23.66 6.84
C VAL A 352 12.08 -23.44 7.59
N GLN A 353 12.07 -22.61 8.64
CA GLN A 353 10.84 -22.25 9.35
C GLN A 353 9.82 -21.58 8.43
N LEU A 354 10.26 -20.70 7.52
CA LEU A 354 9.39 -20.11 6.50
C LEU A 354 8.79 -21.20 5.61
N CYS A 355 9.61 -22.12 5.07
CA CYS A 355 9.13 -23.22 4.23
C CYS A 355 8.11 -24.11 4.96
N GLN A 356 8.37 -24.46 6.23
CA GLN A 356 7.46 -25.25 7.06
C GLN A 356 6.12 -24.55 7.24
N MET A 357 6.13 -23.25 7.60
CA MET A 357 4.89 -22.49 7.78
C MET A 357 4.11 -22.32 6.47
N VAL A 358 4.79 -22.10 5.35
CA VAL A 358 4.15 -22.01 4.04
C VAL A 358 3.55 -23.37 3.64
N ARG A 359 4.27 -24.47 3.84
CA ARG A 359 3.77 -25.83 3.62
C ARG A 359 2.53 -26.11 4.47
N ASP A 360 2.55 -25.79 5.75
CA ASP A 360 1.41 -26.03 6.65
C ASP A 360 0.16 -25.28 6.17
N GLU A 361 0.31 -24.04 5.72
CA GLU A 361 -0.81 -23.27 5.16
C GLU A 361 -1.27 -23.84 3.81
N VAL A 362 -0.35 -24.32 2.96
CA VAL A 362 -0.67 -25.02 1.70
C VAL A 362 -1.46 -26.30 1.96
N MET A 363 -1.10 -27.08 2.99
CA MET A 363 -1.85 -28.27 3.40
C MET A 363 -3.28 -27.91 3.80
N VAL A 364 -3.47 -26.85 4.58
CA VAL A 364 -4.80 -26.42 5.06
C VAL A 364 -5.69 -25.93 3.92
N GLN A 365 -5.13 -25.23 2.94
CA GLN A 365 -5.88 -24.63 1.82
C GLN A 365 -6.01 -25.55 0.60
N GLU A 366 -5.63 -26.83 0.72
CA GLU A 366 -5.53 -27.78 -0.40
C GLU A 366 -4.75 -27.21 -1.60
N GLY A 367 -3.72 -26.40 -1.32
CA GLY A 367 -2.88 -25.76 -2.33
C GLY A 367 -1.74 -26.67 -2.81
N VAL A 368 -0.89 -26.14 -3.67
CA VAL A 368 0.36 -26.81 -4.10
C VAL A 368 1.53 -25.86 -3.92
N LEU A 369 2.60 -26.32 -3.28
CA LEU A 369 3.87 -25.60 -3.18
C LEU A 369 4.92 -26.29 -4.04
N ILE A 370 5.62 -25.53 -4.88
CA ILE A 370 6.69 -26.02 -5.76
C ILE A 370 7.93 -25.18 -5.47
N ILE A 371 9.01 -25.84 -5.04
CA ILE A 371 10.29 -25.19 -4.72
C ILE A 371 11.38 -25.82 -5.58
N PRO A 372 11.81 -25.18 -6.68
CA PRO A 372 13.02 -25.58 -7.38
C PRO A 372 14.26 -25.22 -6.54
N VAL A 373 15.17 -26.19 -6.39
CA VAL A 373 16.47 -25.99 -5.75
C VAL A 373 17.58 -26.73 -6.50
N ASP A 374 18.75 -26.11 -6.56
CA ASP A 374 19.98 -26.84 -6.91
C ASP A 374 20.53 -27.53 -5.66
N ALA A 375 20.37 -28.85 -5.55
CA ALA A 375 20.81 -29.63 -4.38
C ALA A 375 22.32 -29.49 -4.10
N GLU A 376 23.14 -29.20 -5.12
CA GLU A 376 24.59 -28.96 -4.95
C GLU A 376 24.89 -27.65 -4.19
N ALA A 377 23.94 -26.71 -4.14
CA ALA A 377 24.07 -25.45 -3.42
C ALA A 377 23.85 -25.57 -1.89
N PHE A 378 23.46 -26.75 -1.41
CA PHE A 378 23.12 -27.02 -0.01
C PHE A 378 24.10 -28.03 0.60
N THR A 379 24.33 -27.93 1.91
CA THR A 379 25.00 -29.01 2.63
C THR A 379 24.07 -30.23 2.76
N GLN A 380 24.64 -31.43 2.93
CA GLN A 380 23.85 -32.66 3.14
C GLN A 380 22.86 -32.56 4.30
N ARG A 381 23.20 -31.79 5.35
CA ARG A 381 22.30 -31.57 6.48
C ARG A 381 21.13 -30.66 6.09
N GLU A 382 21.40 -29.61 5.33
CA GLU A 382 20.40 -28.63 4.92
C GLU A 382 19.38 -29.24 3.95
N ILE A 383 19.87 -29.97 2.94
CA ILE A 383 18.97 -30.62 1.97
C ILE A 383 18.10 -31.68 2.65
N ALA A 384 18.66 -32.52 3.52
CA ALA A 384 17.90 -33.53 4.26
C ALA A 384 16.82 -32.92 5.18
N LEU A 385 17.02 -31.69 5.67
CA LEU A 385 16.00 -30.98 6.44
C LEU A 385 14.84 -30.50 5.55
N LEU A 386 15.12 -30.07 4.32
CA LEU A 386 14.11 -29.67 3.34
C LEU A 386 13.34 -30.90 2.82
N GLU A 387 14.04 -31.97 2.44
CA GLU A 387 13.48 -33.24 1.97
C GLU A 387 12.58 -33.91 3.00
N ARG A 388 12.85 -33.72 4.30
CA ARG A 388 12.03 -34.30 5.37
C ARG A 388 10.60 -33.75 5.37
N ASP A 389 10.45 -32.49 4.99
CA ASP A 389 9.19 -31.76 5.10
C ASP A 389 8.46 -31.63 3.75
N LEU A 390 9.10 -32.00 2.63
CA LEU A 390 8.61 -31.81 1.26
C LEU A 390 8.76 -33.10 0.43
N ASN A 391 7.86 -33.31 -0.53
CA ASN A 391 7.96 -34.43 -1.47
C ASN A 391 9.03 -34.16 -2.54
N VAL A 392 10.05 -35.00 -2.62
CA VAL A 392 11.15 -34.83 -3.57
C VAL A 392 10.75 -35.26 -4.98
N LEU A 393 11.00 -34.40 -5.97
CA LEU A 393 10.91 -34.68 -7.40
C LEU A 393 12.29 -34.49 -8.02
N SER A 394 12.81 -35.51 -8.70
CA SER A 394 14.12 -35.42 -9.39
C SER A 394 13.95 -34.99 -10.84
N GLU A 395 14.88 -34.16 -11.33
CA GLU A 395 14.91 -33.66 -12.73
C GLU A 395 14.89 -34.78 -13.78
N GLN A 396 15.52 -35.93 -13.53
CA GLN A 396 15.50 -37.10 -14.45
C GLN A 396 14.08 -37.64 -14.72
N SER A 397 13.19 -37.52 -13.73
CA SER A 397 11.77 -37.87 -13.87
C SER A 397 11.00 -36.89 -14.75
N VAL A 398 11.54 -35.69 -14.94
CA VAL A 398 10.93 -34.56 -15.63
C VAL A 398 11.52 -34.35 -17.04
N GLU A 399 12.83 -34.51 -17.23
CA GLU A 399 13.51 -34.44 -18.53
C GLU A 399 13.15 -35.62 -19.44
N SER A 400 13.04 -36.83 -18.91
CA SER A 400 12.50 -38.00 -19.65
C SER A 400 11.09 -37.76 -20.22
N CYS A 401 10.36 -36.82 -19.61
CA CYS A 401 9.04 -36.39 -20.02
C CYS A 401 9.06 -35.24 -21.06
N LEU A 402 10.20 -34.57 -21.26
CA LEU A 402 10.37 -33.46 -22.20
C LEU A 402 11.18 -33.84 -23.45
N GLU A 403 12.13 -34.78 -23.39
CA GLU A 403 13.05 -35.16 -24.48
C GLU A 403 12.41 -35.83 -25.73
N ILE A 404 11.12 -36.19 -25.69
CA ILE A 404 10.47 -36.96 -26.77
C ILE A 404 10.01 -36.07 -27.96
N GLU A 405 10.08 -34.74 -27.88
CA GLU A 405 9.84 -33.87 -29.05
C GLU A 405 11.02 -32.90 -29.30
N PRO A 406 11.68 -32.94 -30.47
CA PRO A 406 12.70 -31.95 -30.78
C PRO A 406 12.05 -30.59 -31.02
N ALA A 407 12.71 -29.55 -30.49
CA ALA A 407 12.40 -28.13 -30.62
C ALA A 407 12.32 -27.64 -32.08
N LYS A 408 11.25 -27.99 -32.80
CA LYS A 408 10.94 -27.42 -34.12
C LYS A 408 9.57 -26.75 -34.09
N GLY A 409 9.59 -25.41 -34.01
CA GLY A 409 8.52 -24.59 -34.58
C GLY A 409 7.52 -23.94 -33.62
N TYR A 410 7.90 -23.60 -32.38
CA TYR A 410 7.00 -22.85 -31.48
C TYR A 410 6.90 -21.34 -31.81
N THR A 411 7.80 -20.79 -32.63
CA THR A 411 7.79 -19.35 -32.96
C THR A 411 6.70 -18.91 -33.95
N ASP A 412 6.03 -19.82 -34.67
CA ASP A 412 5.23 -19.44 -35.86
C ASP A 412 3.75 -19.81 -35.87
N ARG A 413 3.19 -20.34 -34.78
CA ARG A 413 1.75 -20.68 -34.75
C ARG A 413 1.11 -20.23 -33.46
N LEU A 414 0.59 -19.00 -33.47
CA LEU A 414 -0.68 -18.56 -32.86
C LEU A 414 -0.86 -17.08 -33.21
N PRO A 415 -2.03 -16.65 -33.73
CA PRO A 415 -2.19 -15.31 -34.27
C PRO A 415 -2.06 -14.25 -33.16
N LEU A 416 -1.13 -13.31 -33.36
CA LEU A 416 -1.05 -12.04 -32.64
C LEU A 416 -2.32 -11.24 -32.95
N GLY A 417 -3.35 -11.45 -32.15
CA GLY A 417 -4.68 -10.84 -32.31
C GLY A 417 -5.10 -10.09 -31.04
N GLN A 418 -4.67 -8.82 -30.98
CA GLN A 418 -5.30 -7.67 -30.31
C GLN A 418 -5.77 -7.83 -28.86
N VAL A 419 -4.96 -7.30 -27.94
CA VAL A 419 -5.44 -6.81 -26.64
C VAL A 419 -5.54 -5.28 -26.77
N ASN A 420 -6.78 -4.80 -26.86
CA ASN A 420 -7.14 -3.43 -26.46
C ASN A 420 -7.32 -3.37 -24.96
#